data_AF-A0A1F8X8X6-F1
#
_entry.id   AF-A0A1F8X8X6-F1
#
_cell.length_a   1.000
_cell.length_b   1.000
_cell.length_c   1.000
_cell.angle_alpha   90.00
_cell.angle_beta   90.00
_cell.angle_gamma   90.00
#
_symmetry.space_group_name_H-M   'P 1'
#
loop_
_entity.id
_entity.type
_entity.pdbx_description
1 polymer ?
#
loop_
_entity_poly.entity_id
_entity_poly.type
_entity_poly.pdbx_seq_one_letter_code
_entity_poly.pdbx_strand_id
1 'polypeptide(L)'
;MRNSKFFQLALAFGLAMAVAAPSAYAAGEKAAKTSDISKFKEQIQKDTNLSQSDINAIEPQLSEFAQRNADPDKVSALAKTAVDSNCTGSCLRDVLLSMNNAMSKGLSDNDAQDMVSQALRDQVQARGGQISDPAELGSQVRASVEAQLASRPGAQAPGTTGGMSGTESESTRGMSPGGTTGGGY
;
A
#
# COMPACT_ATOMS: atom_id res chain seq x y z
N MET A 1 -54.76 10.37 -48.44
CA MET A 1 -54.91 9.18 -47.58
C MET A 1 -54.27 9.51 -46.23
N ARG A 2 -55.11 9.79 -45.22
CA ARG A 2 -55.28 8.99 -43.97
C ARG A 2 -54.03 9.02 -43.08
N ASN A 3 -54.05 9.85 -42.02
CA ASN A 3 -54.38 9.48 -40.62
C ASN A 3 -53.12 8.95 -39.89
N SER A 4 -52.79 9.33 -38.65
CA SER A 4 -53.66 9.51 -37.49
C SER A 4 -53.08 10.48 -36.45
N LYS A 5 -54.00 11.16 -35.76
CA LYS A 5 -53.81 11.96 -34.55
C LYS A 5 -53.77 11.07 -33.28
N PHE A 6 -53.45 11.71 -32.15
CA PHE A 6 -53.65 11.31 -30.73
C PHE A 6 -52.58 10.35 -30.16
N PHE A 7 -51.88 10.69 -29.08
CA PHE A 7 -52.41 10.96 -27.74
C PHE A 7 -51.58 12.00 -26.95
N GLN A 8 -52.30 12.88 -26.23
CA GLN A 8 -51.80 13.55 -25.02
C GLN A 8 -51.93 12.59 -23.82
N LEU A 9 -50.98 12.65 -22.88
CA LEU A 9 -51.14 12.38 -21.43
C LEU A 9 -49.81 12.78 -20.76
N ALA A 10 -49.65 13.93 -20.10
CA ALA A 10 -50.19 14.38 -18.81
C ALA A 10 -49.73 13.54 -17.60
N LEU A 11 -48.96 14.22 -16.72
CA LEU A 11 -48.90 14.07 -15.26
C LEU A 11 -48.53 12.71 -14.64
N ALA A 12 -47.43 12.70 -13.88
CA ALA A 12 -47.49 12.42 -12.44
C ALA A 12 -46.17 12.78 -11.75
N PHE A 13 -46.16 13.92 -11.05
CA PHE A 13 -45.42 14.04 -9.81
C PHE A 13 -46.02 13.00 -8.83
N GLY A 14 -45.21 12.05 -8.37
CA GLY A 14 -45.61 11.02 -7.42
C GLY A 14 -44.47 10.78 -6.43
N LEU A 15 -44.74 11.13 -5.17
CA LEU A 15 -43.87 11.07 -4.01
C LEU A 15 -43.44 9.63 -3.65
N ALA A 16 -42.20 9.52 -3.17
CA ALA A 16 -41.64 8.56 -2.21
C ALA A 16 -42.38 7.25 -1.87
N MET A 17 -41.65 6.14 -1.95
CA MET A 17 -41.62 5.11 -0.89
C MET A 17 -40.28 4.37 -0.96
N ALA A 18 -39.50 4.49 0.11
CA ALA A 18 -38.34 3.66 0.38
C ALA A 18 -38.80 2.20 0.53
N VAL A 19 -38.24 1.31 -0.29
CA VAL A 19 -38.26 -0.12 -0.02
C VAL A 19 -36.81 -0.55 0.19
N ALA A 20 -36.48 -0.81 1.45
CA ALA A 20 -35.27 -1.49 1.83
C ALA A 20 -35.30 -2.93 1.29
N ALA A 21 -34.36 -3.24 0.41
CA ALA A 21 -33.85 -4.60 0.18
C ALA A 21 -32.38 -4.49 -0.26
N PRO A 22 -31.47 -5.32 0.28
CA PRO A 22 -30.05 -5.26 -0.03
C PRO A 22 -29.76 -5.92 -1.38
N SER A 23 -28.72 -5.41 -2.05
CA SER A 23 -27.96 -6.06 -3.13
C SER A 23 -28.74 -6.44 -4.41
N ALA A 24 -28.73 -5.52 -5.37
CA ALA A 24 -28.50 -5.88 -6.77
C ALA A 24 -27.83 -4.68 -7.45
N TYR A 25 -26.58 -4.87 -7.82
CA TYR A 25 -25.73 -3.90 -8.51
C TYR A 25 -26.39 -3.50 -9.84
N ALA A 26 -27.02 -2.32 -9.86
CA ALA A 26 -27.34 -1.63 -11.09
C ALA A 26 -26.02 -1.20 -11.72
N ALA A 27 -25.61 -1.96 -12.73
CA ALA A 27 -24.58 -1.60 -13.69
C ALA A 27 -25.01 -0.33 -14.42
N GLY A 28 -24.57 0.81 -13.91
CA GLY A 28 -24.77 2.13 -14.48
C GLY A 28 -23.70 3.06 -13.91
N GLU A 29 -22.71 3.35 -14.75
CA GLU A 29 -21.86 4.53 -14.62
C GLU A 29 -20.97 4.61 -13.35
N LYS A 30 -19.96 3.74 -13.31
CA LYS A 30 -18.63 4.12 -12.78
C LYS A 30 -17.53 3.73 -13.76
N ALA A 31 -17.60 4.28 -14.97
CA ALA A 31 -16.44 4.49 -15.82
C ALA A 31 -15.61 5.68 -15.25
N ALA A 32 -15.09 5.52 -14.03
CA ALA A 32 -14.31 6.54 -13.35
C ALA A 32 -13.08 5.90 -12.69
N LYS A 33 -11.98 5.92 -13.46
CA LYS A 33 -10.58 5.65 -13.08
C LYS A 33 -10.25 4.22 -12.63
N THR A 34 -10.42 3.25 -13.53
CA THR A 34 -9.40 2.20 -13.65
C THR A 34 -8.15 2.88 -14.21
N SER A 35 -7.13 3.14 -13.40
CA SER A 35 -5.80 3.33 -13.97
C SER A 35 -5.49 2.05 -14.75
N ASP A 36 -5.44 2.15 -16.08
CA ASP A 36 -5.25 0.98 -16.94
C ASP A 36 -3.97 0.25 -16.52
N ILE A 37 -4.10 -0.98 -16.06
CA ILE A 37 -2.95 -1.87 -15.76
C ILE A 37 -1.99 -1.90 -16.96
N SER A 38 -2.52 -1.76 -18.18
CA SER A 38 -1.77 -1.59 -19.42
C SER A 38 -0.73 -0.48 -19.34
N LYS A 39 -1.05 0.69 -18.75
CA LYS A 39 -0.08 1.79 -18.60
C LYS A 39 1.10 1.39 -17.71
N PHE A 40 0.83 0.69 -16.60
CA PHE A 40 1.90 0.18 -15.74
C PHE A 40 2.78 -0.82 -16.49
N LYS A 41 2.17 -1.75 -17.22
CA LYS A 41 2.91 -2.76 -18.01
C LYS A 41 3.77 -2.11 -19.09
N GLU A 42 3.20 -1.19 -19.87
CA GLU A 42 3.89 -0.47 -20.94
C GLU A 42 5.05 0.37 -20.38
N GLN A 43 4.82 1.11 -19.29
CA GLN A 43 5.84 1.96 -18.69
C GLN A 43 6.98 1.13 -18.09
N ILE A 44 6.67 0.06 -17.33
CA ILE A 44 7.69 -0.83 -16.76
C ILE A 44 8.48 -1.50 -17.88
N GLN A 45 7.82 -2.03 -18.91
CA GLN A 45 8.49 -2.68 -20.04
C GLN A 45 9.43 -1.70 -20.77
N LYS A 46 8.99 -0.46 -20.97
CA LYS A 46 9.79 0.61 -21.58
C LYS A 46 11.02 0.98 -20.74
N ASP A 47 10.85 1.10 -19.43
CA ASP A 47 11.90 1.59 -18.52
C ASP A 47 12.89 0.51 -18.08
N THR A 48 12.49 -0.77 -18.09
CA THR A 48 13.26 -1.89 -17.52
C THR A 48 13.66 -2.97 -18.53
N ASN A 49 13.08 -2.97 -19.73
CA ASN A 49 13.28 -4.01 -20.74
C ASN A 49 12.92 -5.44 -20.27
N LEU A 50 12.05 -5.57 -19.25
CA LEU A 50 11.60 -6.86 -18.75
C LEU A 50 10.86 -7.67 -19.81
N SER A 51 10.99 -8.99 -19.72
CA SER A 51 10.28 -9.90 -20.62
C SER A 51 8.78 -9.87 -20.35
N GLN A 52 7.96 -10.21 -21.35
CA GLN A 52 6.50 -10.30 -21.17
C GLN A 52 6.13 -11.30 -20.04
N SER A 53 6.94 -12.33 -19.84
CA SER A 53 6.77 -13.31 -18.77
C SER A 53 6.92 -12.66 -17.39
N ASP A 54 7.94 -11.81 -17.21
CA ASP A 54 8.18 -11.09 -15.95
C ASP A 54 7.09 -10.04 -15.69
N ILE A 55 6.66 -9.33 -16.74
CA ILE A 55 5.55 -8.37 -16.66
C ILE A 55 4.24 -9.07 -16.23
N ASN A 56 3.93 -10.23 -16.81
CA ASN A 56 2.76 -11.02 -16.43
C ASN A 56 2.90 -11.60 -15.00
N ALA A 57 4.13 -11.91 -14.57
CA ALA A 57 4.40 -12.39 -13.22
C ALA A 57 4.14 -11.32 -12.14
N ILE A 58 4.28 -10.04 -12.45
CA ILE A 58 4.02 -8.93 -11.52
C ILE A 58 2.63 -8.29 -11.69
N GLU A 59 1.88 -8.68 -12.72
CA GLU A 59 0.50 -8.23 -12.99
C GLU A 59 -0.43 -8.14 -11.77
N PRO A 60 -0.50 -9.14 -10.85
CA PRO A 60 -1.35 -9.02 -9.67
C PRO A 60 -1.02 -7.77 -8.84
N GLN A 61 0.26 -7.39 -8.77
CA GLN A 61 0.68 -6.23 -7.98
C GLN A 61 0.37 -4.93 -8.72
N LEU A 62 0.48 -4.93 -10.04
CA LEU A 62 0.08 -3.80 -10.90
C LEU A 62 -1.43 -3.54 -10.81
N SER A 63 -2.24 -4.59 -10.68
CA SER A 63 -3.68 -4.47 -10.43
C SER A 63 -3.97 -3.78 -9.10
N GLU A 64 -3.23 -4.10 -8.03
CA GLU A 64 -3.39 -3.41 -6.75
C GLU A 64 -2.98 -1.94 -6.81
N PHE A 65 -1.88 -1.61 -7.50
CA PHE A 65 -1.47 -0.22 -7.74
C PHE A 65 -2.54 0.57 -8.50
N ALA A 66 -3.13 -0.04 -9.52
CA ALA A 66 -4.21 0.53 -10.30
C ALA A 66 -5.46 0.83 -9.44
N GLN A 67 -5.85 -0.10 -8.56
CA GLN A 67 -6.98 0.08 -7.64
C GLN A 67 -6.73 1.22 -6.64
N ARG A 68 -5.48 1.41 -6.24
CA ARG A 68 -5.05 2.43 -5.28
C ARG A 68 -4.75 3.78 -5.93
N ASN A 69 -4.93 3.92 -7.25
CA ASN A 69 -4.57 5.12 -8.01
C ASN A 69 -3.10 5.52 -7.85
N ALA A 70 -2.20 4.54 -7.69
CA ALA A 70 -0.77 4.82 -7.64
C ALA A 70 -0.30 5.39 -8.99
N ASP A 71 0.77 6.18 -8.93
CA ASP A 71 1.34 6.78 -10.12
C ASP A 71 2.20 5.75 -10.90
N PRO A 72 1.95 5.54 -12.21
CA PRO A 72 2.66 4.54 -13.00
C PRO A 72 4.14 4.85 -13.19
N ASP A 73 4.54 6.13 -13.23
CA ASP A 73 5.95 6.53 -13.32
C ASP A 73 6.70 6.20 -12.01
N LYS A 74 6.02 6.26 -10.86
CA LYS A 74 6.62 5.85 -9.57
C LYS A 74 6.84 4.35 -9.48
N VAL A 75 5.85 3.57 -9.91
CA VAL A 75 5.96 2.11 -9.94
C VAL A 75 7.03 1.67 -10.95
N SER A 76 7.11 2.32 -12.12
CA SER A 76 8.16 2.02 -13.11
C SER A 76 9.56 2.43 -12.64
N ALA A 77 9.70 3.57 -11.96
CA ALA A 77 10.96 4.01 -11.37
C ALA A 77 11.46 3.04 -10.28
N LEU A 78 10.56 2.52 -9.43
CA LEU A 78 10.92 1.50 -8.45
C LEU A 78 11.34 0.19 -9.13
N ALA A 79 10.57 -0.26 -10.12
CA ALA A 79 10.89 -1.46 -10.89
C ALA A 79 12.25 -1.33 -11.58
N LYS A 80 12.55 -0.17 -12.17
CA LYS A 80 13.84 0.13 -12.76
C LYS A 80 14.97 0.06 -11.74
N THR A 81 14.81 0.68 -10.58
CA THR A 81 15.80 0.61 -9.49
C THR A 81 16.09 -0.83 -9.05
N ALA A 82 15.06 -1.68 -9.00
CA ALA A 82 15.21 -3.11 -8.72
C ALA A 82 15.98 -3.81 -9.84
N VAL A 83 15.59 -3.63 -11.10
CA VAL A 83 16.25 -4.27 -12.24
C VAL A 83 17.71 -3.84 -12.40
N ASP A 84 18.02 -2.54 -12.23
CA ASP A 84 19.40 -2.01 -12.20
C ASP A 84 20.24 -2.65 -11.08
N SER A 85 19.58 -3.10 -10.01
CA SER A 85 20.19 -3.84 -8.90
C SER A 85 20.16 -5.36 -9.10
N ASN A 86 19.97 -5.88 -10.32
CA ASN A 86 19.81 -7.32 -10.61
C ASN A 86 18.64 -8.02 -9.84
N CYS A 87 17.65 -7.25 -9.37
CA CYS A 87 16.47 -7.75 -8.68
C CYS A 87 15.33 -7.95 -9.69
N THR A 88 15.27 -9.14 -10.28
CA THR A 88 14.24 -9.55 -11.25
C THR A 88 13.41 -10.73 -10.73
N GLY A 89 12.37 -11.13 -11.45
CA GLY A 89 11.54 -12.29 -11.11
C GLY A 89 10.85 -12.16 -9.75
N SER A 90 11.11 -13.10 -8.83
CA SER A 90 10.54 -13.08 -7.47
C SER A 90 10.96 -11.84 -6.69
N CYS A 91 12.22 -11.42 -6.78
CA CYS A 91 12.74 -10.24 -6.10
C CYS A 91 11.93 -8.98 -6.44
N LEU A 92 11.71 -8.75 -7.74
CA LEU A 92 10.92 -7.62 -8.21
C LEU A 92 9.48 -7.69 -7.68
N ARG A 93 8.88 -8.89 -7.67
CA ARG A 93 7.54 -9.11 -7.13
C ARG A 93 7.48 -8.77 -5.63
N ASP A 94 8.49 -9.16 -4.85
CA ASP A 94 8.60 -8.85 -3.43
C ASP A 94 8.75 -7.35 -3.16
N VAL A 95 9.57 -6.66 -3.94
CA VAL A 95 9.77 -5.21 -3.88
C VAL A 95 8.46 -4.47 -4.17
N LEU A 96 7.77 -4.83 -5.24
CA LEU A 96 6.47 -4.23 -5.59
C LEU A 96 5.40 -4.52 -4.54
N LEU A 97 5.38 -5.72 -3.97
CA LEU A 97 4.45 -6.06 -2.88
C LEU A 97 4.73 -5.24 -1.63
N SER A 98 6.00 -4.96 -1.34
CA SER A 98 6.40 -4.12 -0.19
C SER A 98 5.91 -2.68 -0.34
N MET A 99 6.00 -2.12 -1.55
CA MET A 99 5.43 -0.80 -1.85
C MET A 99 3.91 -0.80 -1.73
N ASN A 100 3.21 -1.82 -2.23
CA ASN A 100 1.76 -1.96 -2.05
C ASN A 100 1.37 -2.06 -0.57
N ASN A 101 2.12 -2.80 0.24
CA ASN A 101 1.88 -2.88 1.69
C ASN A 101 2.07 -1.52 2.37
N ALA A 102 3.13 -0.80 2.03
CA ALA A 102 3.38 0.55 2.52
C ALA A 102 2.21 1.49 2.18
N MET A 103 1.78 1.54 0.93
CA MET A 103 0.62 2.34 0.52
C MET A 103 -0.68 1.89 1.23
N SER A 104 -0.83 0.58 1.48
CA SER A 104 -1.97 0.05 2.23
C SER A 104 -2.02 0.53 3.68
N LYS A 105 -0.87 0.89 4.25
CA LYS A 105 -0.73 1.51 5.57
C LYS A 105 -0.82 3.04 5.54
N GLY A 106 -1.24 3.61 4.41
CA GLY A 106 -1.50 5.04 4.25
C GLY A 106 -0.29 5.87 3.82
N LEU A 107 0.79 5.25 3.34
CA LEU A 107 1.88 5.99 2.70
C LEU A 107 1.44 6.48 1.31
N SER A 108 1.93 7.66 0.93
CA SER A 108 1.84 8.11 -0.45
C SER A 108 2.69 7.21 -1.35
N ASP A 109 2.38 7.20 -2.65
CA ASP A 109 3.17 6.54 -3.69
C ASP A 109 4.64 6.98 -3.66
N ASN A 110 4.91 8.27 -3.42
CA ASN A 110 6.28 8.79 -3.27
C ASN A 110 6.97 8.24 -2.03
N ASP A 111 6.35 8.33 -0.85
CA ASP A 111 6.95 7.86 0.41
C ASP A 111 7.18 6.33 0.38
N ALA A 112 6.23 5.59 -0.19
CA ALA A 112 6.33 4.14 -0.33
C ALA A 112 7.46 3.77 -1.30
N GLN A 113 7.58 4.49 -2.43
CA GLN A 113 8.67 4.29 -3.38
C GLN A 113 10.02 4.59 -2.73
N ASP A 114 10.19 5.75 -2.09
CA ASP A 114 11.45 6.15 -1.44
C ASP A 114 11.87 5.15 -0.35
N MET A 115 10.93 4.73 0.50
CA MET A 115 11.19 3.75 1.56
C MET A 115 11.67 2.41 1.00
N VAL A 116 11.01 1.89 -0.03
CA VAL A 116 11.36 0.60 -0.63
C VAL A 116 12.66 0.71 -1.44
N SER A 117 12.85 1.78 -2.21
CA SER A 117 14.09 2.06 -2.94
C SER A 117 15.29 2.25 -1.99
N GLN A 118 15.08 2.85 -0.83
CA GLN A 118 16.11 2.99 0.19
C GLN A 118 16.44 1.63 0.80
N ALA A 119 15.44 0.86 1.24
CA ALA A 119 15.64 -0.49 1.76
C ALA A 119 16.37 -1.40 0.75
N LEU A 120 16.01 -1.33 -0.53
CA LEU A 120 16.72 -2.04 -1.58
C LEU A 120 18.20 -1.63 -1.68
N ARG A 121 18.49 -0.32 -1.71
CA ARG A 121 19.87 0.18 -1.76
C ARG A 121 20.67 -0.23 -0.53
N ASP A 122 20.10 -0.13 0.67
CA ASP A 122 20.73 -0.57 1.91
C ASP A 122 21.10 -2.06 1.85
N GLN A 123 20.19 -2.91 1.37
CA GLN A 123 20.44 -4.36 1.27
C GLN A 123 21.51 -4.69 0.20
N VAL A 124 21.53 -3.96 -0.92
CA VAL A 124 22.57 -4.11 -1.95
C VAL A 124 23.93 -3.64 -1.45
N GLN A 125 23.97 -2.51 -0.73
CA GLN A 125 25.20 -1.94 -0.15
C GLN A 125 25.75 -2.82 0.98
N ALA A 126 24.88 -3.33 1.86
CA ALA A 126 25.26 -4.24 2.95
C ALA A 126 25.94 -5.51 2.43
N ARG A 127 25.67 -5.90 1.18
CA ARG A 127 26.26 -7.05 0.48
C ARG A 127 27.45 -6.68 -0.41
N GLY A 128 27.96 -5.45 -0.31
CA GLY A 128 29.10 -4.98 -1.09
C GLY A 128 28.86 -4.97 -2.60
N GLY A 129 27.60 -4.86 -3.03
CA GLY A 129 27.21 -4.90 -4.45
C GLY A 129 27.19 -6.30 -5.08
N GLN A 130 27.49 -7.37 -4.33
CA GLN A 130 27.37 -8.74 -4.81
C GLN A 130 26.07 -9.38 -4.32
N ILE A 131 25.11 -9.54 -5.22
CA ILE A 131 23.84 -10.18 -4.94
C ILE A 131 23.94 -11.62 -5.45
N SER A 132 24.26 -12.54 -4.55
CA SER A 132 24.36 -13.98 -4.88
C SER A 132 22.99 -14.62 -5.09
N ASP A 133 21.96 -14.10 -4.42
CA ASP A 133 20.59 -14.56 -4.56
C ASP A 133 19.61 -13.37 -4.54
N PRO A 134 18.90 -13.12 -5.66
CA PRO A 134 17.95 -12.01 -5.72
C PRO A 134 16.67 -12.27 -4.89
N ALA A 135 16.25 -13.53 -4.69
CA ALA A 135 15.03 -13.81 -3.91
C ALA A 135 15.21 -13.47 -2.42
N GLU A 136 16.38 -13.75 -1.87
CA GLU A 136 16.83 -13.32 -0.54
C GLU A 136 16.79 -11.79 -0.39
N LEU A 137 17.25 -11.07 -1.41
CA LEU A 137 17.23 -9.60 -1.41
C LEU A 137 15.79 -9.07 -1.31
N GLY A 138 14.88 -9.57 -2.14
CA GLY A 138 13.47 -9.18 -2.10
C GLY A 138 12.83 -9.44 -0.73
N SER A 139 13.14 -10.60 -0.14
CA SER A 139 12.65 -10.97 1.19
C SER A 139 13.16 -10.04 2.29
N GLN A 140 14.43 -9.65 2.24
CA GLN A 140 15.04 -8.73 3.21
C GLN A 140 14.56 -7.29 3.05
N VAL A 141 14.36 -6.84 1.81
CA VAL A 141 13.72 -5.55 1.53
C VAL A 141 12.32 -5.52 2.12
N ARG A 142 11.53 -6.58 1.90
CA ARG A 142 10.19 -6.72 2.49
C ARG A 142 10.24 -6.66 4.01
N ALA A 143 11.13 -7.42 4.65
CA ALA A 143 11.28 -7.42 6.10
C ALA A 143 11.70 -6.03 6.64
N SER A 144 12.60 -5.34 5.94
CA SER A 144 13.08 -4.00 6.32
C SER A 144 11.96 -2.96 6.23
N VAL A 145 11.20 -2.98 5.13
CA VAL A 145 10.04 -2.10 4.92
C VAL A 145 8.95 -2.41 5.94
N GLU A 146 8.67 -3.68 6.23
CA GLU A 146 7.68 -4.07 7.23
C GLU A 146 8.08 -3.64 8.65
N ALA A 147 9.36 -3.77 9.02
CA ALA A 147 9.87 -3.29 10.29
C ALA A 147 9.74 -1.76 10.44
N GLN A 148 10.05 -1.01 9.37
CA GLN A 148 9.87 0.45 9.34
C GLN A 148 8.39 0.85 9.46
N LEU A 149 7.50 0.13 8.78
CA LEU A 149 6.06 0.35 8.84
C LEU A 149 5.49 -0.01 10.22
N ALA A 150 5.96 -1.08 10.85
CA ALA A 150 5.53 -1.50 12.18
C ALA A 150 6.02 -0.54 13.28
N SER A 151 7.17 0.10 13.07
CA SER A 151 7.75 1.08 13.99
C SER A 151 7.08 2.46 13.91
N ARG A 152 6.18 2.71 12.93
CA ARG A 152 5.44 3.98 12.85
C ARG A 152 4.30 4.02 13.86
N PRO A 153 4.26 5.01 14.78
CA PRO A 153 3.10 5.24 15.62
C PRO A 153 1.93 5.67 14.74
N GLY A 154 0.88 4.83 14.68
CA GLY A 154 -0.31 5.07 13.85
C GLY A 154 -0.63 3.96 12.84
N ALA A 155 0.23 2.95 12.66
CA ALA A 155 -0.13 1.71 11.98
C ALA A 155 -1.05 0.86 12.90
N GLN A 156 -2.26 1.37 13.15
CA GLN A 156 -3.30 0.59 13.80
C GLN A 156 -3.63 -0.59 12.91
N ALA A 157 -3.23 -1.79 13.34
CA ALA A 157 -3.78 -3.02 12.83
C ALA A 157 -5.31 -2.93 12.90
N PRO A 158 -6.05 -3.16 11.80
CA PRO A 158 -7.48 -3.32 11.89
C PRO A 158 -7.73 -4.66 12.61
N GLY A 159 -8.00 -4.56 13.92
CA GLY A 159 -8.37 -5.70 14.75
C GLY A 159 -7.26 -6.14 15.72
N THR A 160 -7.19 -5.47 16.87
CA THR A 160 -7.10 -6.07 18.21
C THR A 160 -6.80 -4.97 19.24
N THR A 161 -7.69 -3.98 19.38
CA THR A 161 -7.72 -3.19 20.62
C THR A 161 -8.52 -3.97 21.68
N GLY A 162 -7.98 -5.12 22.05
CA GLY A 162 -8.21 -5.75 23.34
C GLY A 162 -6.98 -5.45 24.18
N GLY A 163 -6.98 -4.31 24.86
CA GLY A 163 -5.81 -3.87 25.61
C GLY A 163 -5.96 -2.45 26.13
N MET A 164 -6.98 -2.23 26.96
CA MET A 164 -6.95 -1.14 27.93
C MET A 164 -5.74 -1.38 28.85
N SER A 165 -4.58 -0.82 28.53
CA SER A 165 -3.60 -0.48 29.56
C SER A 165 -4.07 0.84 30.16
N GLY A 166 -5.08 0.74 31.00
CA GLY A 166 -5.48 1.81 31.89
C GLY A 166 -4.43 1.98 32.97
N THR A 167 -4.30 3.23 33.41
CA THR A 167 -3.93 3.64 34.77
C THR A 167 -2.50 3.37 35.21
N GLU A 168 -1.65 4.38 34.97
CA GLU A 168 -1.24 5.27 36.07
C GLU A 168 -2.07 5.06 37.34
N SER A 169 -1.55 4.24 38.26
CA SER A 169 -1.90 4.23 39.68
C SER A 169 -0.74 3.61 40.44
N GLU A 170 0.10 4.52 40.96
CA GLU A 170 0.56 4.50 42.35
C GLU A 170 0.88 3.13 42.96
N SER A 171 2.13 2.71 42.85
CA SER A 171 2.73 1.77 43.81
C SER A 171 4.25 1.94 43.84
N THR A 172 4.72 2.86 44.69
CA THR A 172 6.09 2.84 45.21
C THR A 172 6.03 3.04 46.72
N ARG A 173 5.76 1.94 47.41
CA ARG A 173 5.94 1.80 48.85
C ARG A 173 7.25 1.07 49.09
N GLY A 174 8.18 1.70 49.81
CA GLY A 174 9.16 0.97 50.62
C GLY A 174 10.65 1.25 50.40
N MET A 175 11.17 2.12 51.27
CA MET A 175 12.41 1.95 52.05
C MET A 175 13.79 1.99 51.35
N SER A 176 14.50 3.10 51.60
CA SER A 176 15.97 3.12 51.75
C SER A 176 16.32 3.75 53.11
N PRO A 177 17.11 3.08 53.98
CA PRO A 177 17.73 3.71 55.13
C PRO A 177 19.15 4.17 54.74
N GLY A 178 19.50 5.42 55.02
CA GLY A 178 20.85 5.94 54.78
C GLY A 178 20.95 7.40 55.17
N GLY A 179 21.02 7.65 56.47
CA GLY A 179 21.12 8.99 57.06
C GLY A 179 22.32 9.76 56.53
N THR A 180 22.04 10.97 56.06
CA THR A 180 23.03 11.96 55.62
C THR A 180 23.70 12.59 56.84
N THR A 181 25.01 12.47 56.89
CA THR A 181 25.95 13.18 57.77
C THR A 181 25.75 14.69 57.65
N GLY A 182 25.40 15.34 58.76
CA GLY A 182 25.49 16.79 58.93
C GLY A 182 26.83 17.18 59.55
N GLY A 183 27.57 18.08 58.90
CA GLY A 183 28.82 18.67 59.40
C GLY A 183 29.28 19.85 58.54
N GLY A 184 29.47 21.00 59.19
CA GLY A 184 29.88 22.30 58.63
C GLY A 184 28.67 23.23 58.53
N TYR A 185 28.54 24.31 59.31
CA TYR A 185 29.51 25.27 59.86
C TYR A 185 28.90 25.94 61.10
#